data_AF-A0A2W2AVF5-F1
#
_entry.id   AF-A0A2W2AVF5-F1
#
_cell.length_a   1.000
_cell.length_b   1.000
_cell.length_c   1.000
_cell.angle_alpha   90.00
_cell.angle_beta   90.00
_cell.angle_gamma   90.00
#
_symmetry.space_group_name_H-M   'P 1'
#
loop_
_entity.id
_entity.type
_entity.pdbx_description
1 polymer ?
#
loop_
_entity_poly.entity_id
_entity_poly.type
_entity_poly.pdbx_seq_one_letter_code
_entity_poly.pdbx_strand_id
1 'polypeptide(L)'
;SGSSIRGRNKIHKMANKDLKKLLHMGARSVATNNAEFRNYYERKKAEGKHDLTIINAIRNKMVLRVVAVIKNQRKYVNNYQKAA
;
A
#
# COMPACT_ATOMS: atom_id res chain seq x y z
N SER A 1 15.85 26.20 -17.92
CA SER A 1 14.81 25.72 -16.99
C SER A 1 14.64 24.19 -17.04
N GLY A 2 15.67 23.41 -16.68
CA GLY A 2 15.66 21.94 -16.79
C GLY A 2 16.26 21.18 -15.59
N SER A 3 16.60 21.88 -14.52
CA SER A 3 17.19 21.29 -13.31
C SER A 3 16.25 20.35 -12.55
N SER A 4 14.92 20.48 -12.73
CA SER A 4 13.91 19.60 -12.11
C SER A 4 13.91 18.18 -12.70
N ILE A 5 14.21 18.03 -14.00
CA ILE A 5 14.09 16.76 -14.73
C ILE A 5 15.23 15.78 -14.38
N ARG A 6 16.38 16.32 -13.94
CA ARG A 6 17.57 15.52 -13.56
C ARG A 6 17.66 15.21 -12.05
N GLY A 7 16.78 15.79 -11.24
CA GLY A 7 16.76 15.59 -9.79
C GLY A 7 16.02 14.33 -9.37
N ARG A 8 16.44 13.69 -8.27
CA ARG A 8 15.64 12.62 -7.66
C ARG A 8 14.26 13.17 -7.26
N ASN A 9 13.22 12.36 -7.46
CA ASN A 9 11.86 12.70 -7.00
C ASN A 9 11.86 12.92 -5.49
N LYS A 10 11.59 14.16 -5.07
CA LYS A 10 11.47 14.56 -3.67
C LYS A 10 10.01 14.75 -3.29
N ILE A 11 9.69 14.42 -2.05
CA ILE A 11 8.36 14.65 -1.49
C ILE A 11 8.26 16.13 -1.11
N HIS A 12 7.12 16.76 -1.40
CA HIS A 12 6.85 18.14 -1.00
C HIS A 12 6.82 18.30 0.52
N LYS A 13 7.21 19.48 1.02
CA LYS A 13 7.26 19.77 2.47
C LYS A 13 5.90 19.72 3.15
N MET A 14 4.82 20.07 2.44
CA MET A 14 3.43 20.05 2.91
C MET A 14 2.87 18.63 3.11
N ALA A 15 3.54 17.59 2.60
CA ALA A 15 3.06 16.22 2.79
C ALA A 15 3.15 15.80 4.25
N ASN A 16 2.12 15.12 4.77
CA ASN A 16 2.17 14.51 6.10
C ASN A 16 3.14 13.31 6.08
N LYS A 17 4.38 13.56 6.51
CA LYS A 17 5.47 12.58 6.49
C LYS A 17 5.29 11.48 7.54
N ASP A 18 4.69 11.81 8.67
CA ASP A 18 4.48 10.87 9.78
C ASP A 18 3.43 9.82 9.39
N LEU A 19 2.29 10.27 8.87
CA LEU A 19 1.25 9.37 8.35
C LEU A 19 1.80 8.49 7.23
N LYS A 20 2.58 9.06 6.31
CA LYS A 20 3.21 8.32 5.21
C LYS A 20 4.17 7.24 5.73
N LYS A 21 4.96 7.53 6.78
CA LYS A 21 5.88 6.59 7.41
C LYS A 21 5.12 5.45 8.08
N LEU A 22 4.09 5.76 8.87
CA LEU A 22 3.26 4.76 9.55
C LEU A 22 2.58 3.81 8.57
N LEU A 23 1.92 4.35 7.53
CA LEU A 23 1.29 3.53 6.49
C LEU A 23 2.30 2.68 5.73
N HIS A 24 3.51 3.19 5.49
CA HIS A 24 4.54 2.41 4.82
C HIS A 24 5.04 1.24 5.68
N MET A 25 5.29 1.46 6.96
CA MET A 25 5.68 0.39 7.89
C MET A 25 4.55 -0.65 8.03
N GLY A 26 3.30 -0.19 8.17
CA GLY A 26 2.13 -1.07 8.21
C GLY A 26 1.98 -1.91 6.94
N ALA A 27 2.09 -1.29 5.76
CA ALA A 27 2.01 -2.01 4.48
C ALA A 27 3.13 -3.06 4.32
N ARG A 28 4.35 -2.78 4.80
CA ARG A 28 5.44 -3.78 4.81
C ARG A 28 5.13 -4.95 5.73
N SER A 29 4.63 -4.69 6.94
CA SER A 29 4.24 -5.75 7.89
C SER A 29 3.13 -6.63 7.32
N VAL A 30 2.09 -6.02 6.75
CA VAL A 30 0.95 -6.74 6.17
C VAL A 30 1.37 -7.53 4.93
N ALA A 31 2.26 -7.00 4.09
CA ALA A 31 2.76 -7.74 2.91
C ALA A 31 3.50 -9.04 3.29
N THR A 32 4.11 -9.10 4.47
CA THR A 32 4.82 -10.30 4.95
C THR A 32 3.90 -11.25 5.72
N ASN A 33 3.07 -10.72 6.62
CA ASN A 33 2.36 -11.51 7.62
C ASN A 33 0.92 -11.90 7.20
N ASN A 34 0.34 -11.21 6.22
CA ASN A 34 -1.02 -11.49 5.77
C ASN A 34 -1.00 -12.21 4.42
N ALA A 35 -1.60 -13.41 4.36
CA ALA A 35 -1.59 -14.26 3.17
C ALA A 35 -2.20 -13.58 1.93
N GLU A 36 -3.28 -12.80 2.09
CA GLU A 36 -3.92 -12.09 0.97
C GLU A 36 -2.98 -11.06 0.35
N PHE A 37 -2.36 -10.23 1.19
CA PHE A 37 -1.47 -9.17 0.72
C PHE A 37 -0.12 -9.71 0.25
N ARG A 38 0.37 -10.80 0.86
CA ARG A 38 1.54 -11.51 0.38
C ARG A 38 1.33 -12.08 -1.02
N ASN A 39 0.21 -12.77 -1.25
CA ASN A 39 -0.12 -13.30 -2.57
C ASN A 39 -0.30 -12.17 -3.60
N TYR A 40 -0.90 -11.04 -3.19
CA TYR A 40 -0.95 -9.85 -4.04
C TYR A 40 0.46 -9.32 -4.36
N TYR A 41 1.35 -9.27 -3.36
CA TYR A 41 2.72 -8.78 -3.53
C TYR A 41 3.51 -9.66 -4.50
N GLU A 42 3.52 -10.97 -4.26
CA GLU A 42 4.24 -11.95 -5.08
C GLU A 42 3.72 -11.95 -6.52
N ARG A 43 2.39 -11.91 -6.73
CA ARG A 43 1.80 -11.80 -8.06
C ARG A 43 2.23 -10.52 -8.77
N LYS A 44 2.18 -9.35 -8.10
CA LYS A 44 2.61 -8.09 -8.73
C LYS A 44 4.10 -8.03 -8.99
N LYS A 45 4.90 -8.71 -8.18
CA LYS A 45 6.34 -8.86 -8.40
C LYS A 45 6.62 -9.76 -9.61
N ALA A 46 5.88 -10.85 -9.77
CA ALA A 46 5.94 -11.72 -10.95
C ALA A 46 5.52 -11.00 -12.24
N GLU A 47 4.57 -10.07 -12.16
CA GLU A 47 4.21 -9.15 -13.26
C GLU A 47 5.32 -8.12 -13.59
N GLY A 48 6.48 -8.15 -12.91
CA GLY A 48 7.61 -7.25 -13.16
C GLY A 48 7.45 -5.84 -12.55
N LYS A 49 6.51 -5.63 -11.63
CA LYS A 49 6.31 -4.31 -11.03
C LYS A 49 7.36 -4.01 -9.97
N HIS A 50 7.80 -2.76 -9.95
CA HIS A 50 8.74 -2.27 -8.94
C HIS A 50 8.16 -2.36 -7.51
N ASP A 51 8.94 -2.87 -6.56
CA ASP A 51 8.54 -3.12 -5.18
C ASP A 51 7.84 -1.94 -4.50
N LEU A 52 8.35 -0.71 -4.67
CA LEU A 52 7.72 0.49 -4.09
C LEU A 52 6.32 0.78 -4.65
N THR A 53 6.07 0.44 -5.92
CA THR A 53 4.75 0.58 -6.55
C THR A 53 3.77 -0.44 -5.98
N ILE A 54 4.25 -1.66 -5.70
CA ILE A 54 3.46 -2.71 -5.07
C ILE A 54 3.09 -2.30 -3.64
N ILE A 55 4.06 -1.84 -2.84
CA ILE A 55 3.82 -1.35 -1.48
C ILE A 55 2.86 -0.15 -1.50
N ASN A 56 2.96 0.73 -2.50
CA ASN A 56 2.02 1.84 -2.66
C ASN A 56 0.59 1.36 -2.89
N ALA A 57 0.41 0.33 -3.73
CA ALA A 57 -0.90 -0.27 -3.96
C ALA A 57 -1.45 -0.94 -2.69
N ILE A 58 -0.60 -1.60 -1.90
CA ILE A 58 -0.99 -2.21 -0.62
C ILE A 58 -1.46 -1.15 0.37
N ARG A 59 -0.73 -0.02 0.50
CA ARG A 59 -1.16 1.12 1.34
C ARG A 59 -2.57 1.59 0.98
N ASN A 60 -2.82 1.82 -0.31
CA ASN A 60 -4.14 2.28 -0.77
C ASN A 60 -5.23 1.24 -0.46
N LYS A 61 -4.97 -0.05 -0.69
CA LYS A 61 -5.91 -1.12 -0.34
C LYS A 61 -6.23 -1.15 1.15
N MET A 62 -5.23 -0.98 2.02
CA MET A 62 -5.43 -0.93 3.46
C MET A 62 -6.32 0.26 3.87
N VAL A 63 -5.99 1.46 3.38
CA VAL A 63 -6.75 2.68 3.69
C VAL A 63 -8.21 2.55 3.20
N LEU A 64 -8.42 2.05 1.98
CA LEU A 64 -9.77 1.84 1.44
C LEU A 64 -10.60 0.90 2.32
N ARG A 65 -10.00 -0.19 2.84
CA ARG A 65 -10.70 -1.11 3.76
C ARG A 65 -11.07 -0.45 5.07
N VAL A 66 -10.14 0.30 5.67
CA VAL A 66 -10.40 1.03 6.92
C VAL A 66 -11.52 2.04 6.73
N VAL A 67 -11.47 2.82 5.65
CA VAL A 67 -12.52 3.80 5.32
C VAL A 67 -13.86 3.12 5.08
N ALA A 68 -13.91 1.97 4.40
CA ALA A 68 -15.15 1.24 4.17
C ALA A 68 -15.78 0.71 5.48
N VAL A 69 -14.97 0.20 6.41
CA VAL A 69 -15.42 -0.26 7.74
C VAL A 69 -16.01 0.90 8.53
N ILE A 70 -15.30 2.04 8.59
CA ILE A 70 -15.75 3.24 9.31
C ILE A 70 -17.02 3.83 8.66
N LYS A 71 -17.04 3.97 7.33
CA LYS A 71 -18.17 4.55 6.61
C LYS A 71 -19.45 3.73 6.79
N ASN A 72 -19.33 2.40 6.74
CA ASN A 72 -20.50 1.52 6.83
C ASN A 72 -20.88 1.16 8.28
N GLN A 73 -20.09 1.58 9.28
CA GLN A 73 -20.27 1.22 10.70
C GLN A 73 -20.44 -0.29 10.91
N ARG A 74 -19.74 -1.09 10.10
CA ARG A 74 -19.79 -2.56 10.13
C ARG A 74 -18.42 -3.09 10.51
N LYS A 75 -18.39 -4.12 11.37
CA LYS A 75 -17.14 -4.80 11.74
C LYS A 75 -16.46 -5.38 10.49
N TYR A 76 -15.13 -5.37 10.50
CA TYR A 76 -14.34 -6.01 9.46
C TYR A 76 -14.65 -7.51 9.41
N VAL A 77 -14.98 -8.02 8.22
CA VAL A 77 -15.19 -9.45 7.98
C VAL A 77 -14.08 -9.96 7.08
N ASN A 78 -13.37 -11.00 7.53
CA ASN A 78 -12.29 -11.59 6.76
C ASN A 78 -12.85 -12.61 5.76
N ASN A 79 -13.17 -12.14 4.55
CA ASN A 79 -13.68 -12.98 3.46
C ASN A 79 -12.58 -13.47 2.50
N TYR A 80 -11.34 -13.60 2.97
CA TYR A 80 -10.26 -14.05 2.10
C TYR A 80 -10.46 -15.50 1.67
N GLN A 81 -10.96 -15.70 0.45
CA GLN A 81 -10.96 -17.00 -0.22
C GLN A 81 -9.80 -17.04 -1.21
N LYS A 82 -8.94 -18.05 -1.11
CA LYS A 82 -7.99 -18.37 -2.18
C LYS A 82 -8.81 -18.87 -3.37
N ALA A 83 -8.74 -18.18 -4.51
CA ALA A 83 -9.19 -18.77 -5.76
C ALA A 83 -8.35 -20.03 -6.01
N ALA A 84 -9.03 -21.15 -6.25
CA ALA A 84 -8.41 -22.45 -6.55
C ALA A 84 -7.67 -22.42 -7.89
#